data_AF-A0A5B9R974-F1
#
_entry.id   AF-A0A5B9R974-F1
#
_cell.length_a   1.000
_cell.length_b   1.000
_cell.length_c   1.000
_cell.angle_alpha   90.00
_cell.angle_beta   90.00
_cell.angle_gamma   90.00
#
_symmetry.space_group_name_H-M   'P 1'
#
loop_
_entity.id
_entity.type
_entity.pdbx_description
1 polymer ?
#
loop_
_entity_poly.entity_id
_entity_poly.type
_entity_poly.pdbx_seq_one_letter_code
_entity_poly.pdbx_strand_id
1 'polypeptide(L)'
;MNMKKINKLKKYTFHNEEYPIEKGNLDFSTLVNKFITENRKYFKNYISVICQVRESDNTHFTLGDRFPIEVANDNDIRDYIDYISNKVALLDGRYHPDQALSVYLNYTNIDQGDYILNQNIIRLSNYKLEVDFTEDVPLELPLNTEYLNWGSVTEWVSSSVAKVNDLTVDATKTISRYVEVTFRDKINRSVKVFSNVSGLDIARFTDKVVNQLKDEFVRKVEDRSYHIKDNKLFFVFERIFPKDFITSLKPNKKFSLDLMTLDVETYLDENNKMSLYCISIYDGEKAKSFYLTNYYNIDSLIKDLLSTIFSRKYSGKNIYIHNSSEFDLVFLMKYLVSYGSTKVEPVIKDGKFINIDVRFGPHYLYKVSFRDSILLLPGSLAKLSKAFNVDNIKDLFPHKFVTKDNLNLVGAVPSIEFFSGLSVSEYDSYKSRFLNNDWSLKAEAIKYCELDCKSLYEVIMNFSNHIFKEFKINTSTTPTLPSAAFKIFRSNFIPTGFKIPAITGKIFDDLNEAFYGGACWYVCS
;
A
#
# COMPACT_ATOMS: atom_id res chain seq x y z
N MET A 1 38.58 13.03 -11.43
CA MET A 1 38.09 14.25 -10.75
C MET A 1 36.99 13.82 -9.78
N ASN A 2 37.31 13.77 -8.49
CA ASN A 2 36.56 13.06 -7.44
C ASN A 2 35.33 13.88 -6.96
N MET A 3 34.10 13.42 -7.24
CA MET A 3 32.88 13.90 -6.60
C MET A 3 32.72 13.25 -5.20
N LYS A 4 33.53 13.70 -4.24
CA LYS A 4 33.30 13.45 -2.81
C LYS A 4 33.38 14.78 -2.06
N LYS A 5 32.22 15.41 -1.86
CA LYS A 5 31.83 16.30 -0.75
C LYS A 5 30.64 17.14 -1.20
N ILE A 6 29.42 16.78 -0.79
CA ILE A 6 28.34 17.69 -0.33
C ILE A 6 27.34 16.79 0.40
N ASN A 7 27.53 16.69 1.72
CA ASN A 7 26.48 16.49 2.71
C ASN A 7 27.10 16.93 4.05
N LYS A 8 27.39 18.23 4.14
CA LYS A 8 27.54 18.89 5.44
C LYS A 8 26.13 19.24 5.87
N LEU A 9 25.65 18.62 6.95
CA LEU A 9 24.53 19.12 7.75
C LEU A 9 24.68 20.64 7.87
N LYS A 10 23.75 21.43 7.31
CA LYS A 10 23.70 22.87 7.55
C LYS A 10 23.49 23.05 9.05
N LYS A 11 24.55 23.45 9.75
CA LYS A 11 24.52 23.69 11.19
C LYS A 11 23.88 25.08 11.37
N TYR A 12 22.59 25.12 11.69
CA TYR A 12 21.94 26.36 12.11
C TYR A 12 22.52 26.77 13.46
N THR A 13 22.90 28.04 13.59
CA THR A 13 23.28 28.64 14.87
C THR A 13 22.08 29.40 15.40
N PHE A 14 21.69 29.09 16.64
CA PHE A 14 20.59 29.77 17.31
C PHE A 14 21.14 30.85 18.23
N HIS A 15 20.53 32.02 18.19
CA HIS A 15 20.85 33.18 19.00
C HIS A 15 19.63 33.52 19.86
N ASN A 16 19.83 33.94 21.10
CA ASN A 16 18.78 34.29 22.05
C ASN A 16 19.01 35.71 22.53
N GLU A 17 18.06 36.59 22.27
CA GLU A 17 18.09 37.96 22.75
C GLU A 17 16.98 38.16 23.78
N GLU A 18 17.33 38.64 24.97
CA GLU A 18 16.40 38.88 26.07
C GLU A 18 16.08 40.37 26.21
N TYR A 19 14.79 40.68 26.28
CA TYR A 19 14.26 42.03 26.43
C TYR A 19 13.42 42.10 27.71
N PRO A 20 13.94 42.69 28.81
CA PRO A 20 13.18 42.89 30.04
C PRO A 20 11.94 43.76 29.80
N ILE A 21 10.84 43.44 30.48
CA ILE A 21 9.59 44.20 30.43
C ILE A 21 9.49 45.03 31.71
N GLU A 22 9.39 46.36 31.57
CA GLU A 22 9.09 47.24 32.69
C GLU A 22 7.58 47.31 32.90
N LYS A 23 7.13 46.95 34.11
CA LYS A 23 5.73 46.86 34.58
C LYS A 23 4.65 47.42 33.64
N GLY A 24 3.88 46.50 33.05
CA GLY A 24 2.45 46.68 32.79
C GLY A 24 2.00 46.91 31.34
N ASN A 25 2.89 46.96 30.35
CA ASN A 25 2.43 46.86 28.95
C ASN A 25 3.49 46.29 28.02
N LEU A 26 3.14 45.17 27.38
CA LEU A 26 3.99 44.47 26.43
C LEU A 26 3.80 45.04 25.03
N ASP A 27 4.58 46.06 24.67
CA ASP A 27 4.58 46.61 23.31
C ASP A 27 5.54 45.83 22.39
N PHE A 28 4.98 44.82 21.71
CA PHE A 28 5.73 44.03 20.73
C PHE A 28 6.27 44.84 19.56
N SER A 29 5.62 45.95 19.20
CA SER A 29 6.10 46.80 18.11
C SER A 29 7.43 47.43 18.49
N THR A 30 7.49 48.07 19.66
CA THR A 30 8.75 48.66 20.18
C THR A 30 9.82 47.59 20.38
N LEU A 31 9.47 46.44 20.93
CA LEU A 31 10.40 45.36 21.25
C LEU A 31 11.01 44.72 19.99
N VAL A 32 10.18 44.34 19.02
CA VAL A 32 10.64 43.73 17.77
C VAL A 32 11.48 44.72 16.96
N ASN A 33 11.08 46.00 16.88
CA ASN A 33 11.88 47.01 16.18
C ASN A 33 13.24 47.24 16.84
N LYS A 34 13.29 47.24 18.18
CA LYS A 34 14.55 47.28 18.94
C LYS A 34 15.42 46.06 18.63
N PHE A 35 14.84 44.86 18.66
CA PHE A 35 15.52 43.62 18.29
C PHE A 35 16.10 43.65 16.89
N ILE A 36 15.33 44.10 15.90
CA ILE A 36 15.78 44.18 14.52
C ILE A 36 16.95 45.16 14.38
N THR A 37 16.91 46.28 15.11
CA THR A 37 17.93 47.33 15.05
C THR A 37 19.24 46.89 15.72
N GLU A 38 19.19 46.37 16.94
CA GLU A 38 20.38 45.97 17.72
C GLU A 38 21.14 44.82 17.05
N ASN A 39 20.41 43.91 16.41
CA ASN A 39 20.96 42.69 15.84
C ASN A 39 21.20 42.77 14.32
N ARG A 40 20.94 43.93 13.69
CA ARG A 40 21.02 44.12 12.24
C ARG A 40 22.33 43.62 11.62
N LYS A 41 23.44 43.84 12.30
CA LYS A 41 24.79 43.43 11.86
C LYS A 41 25.05 41.92 11.90
N TYR A 42 24.21 41.15 12.60
CA TYR A 42 24.32 39.70 12.73
C TYR A 42 23.35 38.94 11.80
N PHE A 43 22.41 39.64 11.20
CA PHE A 43 21.44 39.06 10.29
C PHE A 43 22.00 38.92 8.87
N LYS A 44 21.62 37.83 8.22
CA LYS A 44 21.60 37.71 6.76
C LYS A 44 20.30 38.33 6.24
N ASN A 45 20.05 38.20 4.94
CA ASN A 45 18.83 38.70 4.30
C ASN A 45 17.55 38.13 4.93
N TYR A 46 17.60 36.86 5.38
CA TYR A 46 16.46 36.16 5.95
C TYR A 46 16.79 35.55 7.31
N ILE A 47 15.85 35.69 8.24
CA ILE A 47 15.93 35.08 9.56
C ILE A 47 14.67 34.30 9.87
N SER A 48 14.77 33.34 10.80
CA SER A 48 13.64 32.64 11.40
C SER A 48 13.62 32.92 12.89
N VAL A 49 12.60 33.63 13.35
CA VAL A 49 12.47 34.15 14.72
C VAL A 49 11.34 33.43 15.46
N ILE A 50 11.54 33.10 16.73
CA ILE A 50 10.47 32.64 17.60
C ILE A 50 10.47 33.47 18.87
N CYS A 51 9.27 33.86 19.30
CA CYS A 51 9.07 34.68 20.48
C CYS A 51 8.76 33.77 21.66
N GLN A 52 9.37 34.04 22.80
CA GLN A 52 9.03 33.42 24.06
C GLN A 52 8.90 34.50 25.12
N VAL A 53 8.07 34.29 26.12
CA VAL A 53 7.90 35.22 27.23
C VAL A 53 8.23 34.47 28.51
N ARG A 54 9.01 35.12 29.38
CA ARG A 54 9.38 34.61 30.70
C ARG A 54 8.51 35.25 31.76
N GLU A 55 7.89 34.43 32.59
CA GLU A 55 7.02 34.86 33.68
C GLU A 55 7.79 35.06 35.00
N SER A 56 7.11 35.64 35.99
CA SER A 56 7.63 35.91 37.33
C SER A 56 8.15 34.68 38.08
N ASP A 57 7.65 33.48 37.74
CA ASP A 57 8.09 32.19 38.29
C ASP A 57 9.27 31.56 37.51
N ASN A 58 9.86 32.30 36.58
CA ASN A 58 10.96 31.89 35.70
C ASN A 58 10.57 30.85 34.63
N THR A 59 9.28 30.52 34.46
CA THR A 59 8.81 29.69 33.36
C THR A 59 8.81 30.47 32.04
N HIS A 60 8.93 29.76 30.93
CA HIS A 60 8.93 30.36 29.59
C HIS A 60 7.78 29.75 28.78
N PHE A 61 7.00 30.58 28.11
CA PHE A 61 6.03 30.14 27.12
C PHE A 61 6.38 30.66 25.74
N THR A 62 6.12 29.86 24.73
CA THR A 62 6.44 30.19 23.34
C THR A 62 5.22 30.82 22.67
N LEU A 63 5.40 32.00 22.09
CA LEU A 63 4.40 32.71 21.31
C LEU A 63 4.44 32.27 19.86
N GLY A 64 3.73 31.18 19.59
CA GLY A 64 3.54 30.63 18.26
C GLY A 64 4.75 29.84 17.72
N ASP A 65 4.78 29.69 16.41
CA ASP A 65 5.81 28.98 15.66
C ASP A 65 6.94 29.92 15.24
N ARG A 66 8.01 29.36 14.65
CA ARG A 66 9.06 30.20 14.08
C ARG A 66 8.53 30.96 12.85
N PHE A 67 8.69 32.27 12.87
CA PHE A 67 8.28 33.19 11.82
C PHE A 67 9.47 33.56 10.92
N PRO A 68 9.39 33.35 9.60
CA PRO A 68 10.40 33.80 8.66
C PRO A 68 10.26 35.31 8.40
N ILE A 69 11.37 36.03 8.46
CA ILE A 69 11.40 37.48 8.22
C ILE A 69 12.49 37.77 7.20
N GLU A 70 12.12 38.42 6.10
CA GLU A 70 13.07 39.17 5.28
C GLU A 70 13.39 40.49 5.99
N VAL A 71 14.63 40.60 6.47
CA VAL A 71 15.04 41.65 7.41
C VAL A 71 14.96 43.07 6.81
N ALA A 72 14.97 43.19 5.48
CA ALA A 72 14.82 44.45 4.76
C ALA A 72 13.37 44.79 4.38
N ASN A 73 12.41 43.90 4.67
CA ASN A 73 11.01 44.08 4.33
C ASN A 73 10.20 44.48 5.57
N ASP A 74 9.79 45.75 5.64
CA ASP A 74 9.02 46.28 6.77
C ASP A 74 7.63 45.62 6.92
N ASN A 75 7.07 45.05 5.84
CA ASN A 75 5.81 44.32 5.93
C ASN A 75 5.98 42.98 6.66
N ASP A 76 7.08 42.26 6.45
CA ASP A 76 7.35 41.01 7.18
C ASP A 76 7.52 41.28 8.68
N ILE A 77 8.14 42.41 9.03
CA ILE A 77 8.30 42.84 10.42
C ILE A 77 6.92 43.15 11.03
N ARG A 78 6.07 43.89 10.30
CA ARG A 78 4.69 44.18 10.74
C ARG A 78 3.86 42.91 10.89
N ASP A 79 3.91 42.02 9.91
CA ASP A 79 3.21 40.74 9.93
C ASP A 79 3.64 39.89 11.13
N TYR A 80 4.93 39.92 11.49
CA TYR A 80 5.42 39.22 12.68
C TYR A 80 4.91 39.85 13.98
N ILE A 81 4.91 41.19 14.08
CA ILE A 81 4.35 41.92 15.22
C ILE A 81 2.85 41.60 15.38
N ASP A 82 2.09 41.63 14.29
CA ASP A 82 0.67 41.29 14.28
C ASP A 82 0.46 39.83 14.66
N TYR A 83 1.31 38.91 14.17
CA TYR A 83 1.28 37.50 14.51
C TYR A 83 1.41 37.26 16.02
N ILE A 84 2.46 37.80 16.65
CA ILE A 84 2.68 37.59 18.10
C ILE A 84 1.67 38.37 18.96
N SER A 85 1.23 39.54 18.51
CA SER A 85 0.20 40.33 19.22
C SER A 85 -1.15 39.61 19.20
N ASN A 86 -1.55 39.05 18.07
CA ASN A 86 -2.76 38.21 17.96
C ASN A 86 -2.64 36.94 18.82
N LYS A 87 -1.45 36.31 18.86
CA LYS A 87 -1.22 35.16 19.73
C LYS A 87 -1.38 35.51 21.20
N VAL A 88 -0.88 36.66 21.65
CA VAL A 88 -1.11 37.12 23.04
C VAL A 88 -2.58 37.45 23.29
N ALA A 89 -3.25 38.17 22.38
CA ALA A 89 -4.66 38.51 22.53
C ALA A 89 -5.57 37.27 22.64
N LEU A 90 -5.26 36.20 21.91
CA LEU A 90 -5.95 34.90 22.02
C LEU A 90 -5.67 34.19 23.35
N LEU A 91 -4.56 34.50 24.02
CA LEU A 91 -4.15 33.91 25.28
C LEU A 91 -4.65 34.70 26.50
N ASP A 92 -5.12 35.94 26.33
CA ASP A 92 -5.52 36.88 27.38
C ASP A 92 -6.69 36.39 28.27
N GLY A 93 -7.38 35.31 27.88
CA GLY A 93 -8.36 34.61 28.73
C GLY A 93 -7.75 33.58 29.72
N ARG A 94 -6.46 33.25 29.59
CA ARG A 94 -5.75 32.23 30.39
C ARG A 94 -4.38 32.68 30.92
N TYR A 95 -3.88 33.82 30.46
CA TYR A 95 -2.56 34.34 30.78
C TYR A 95 -2.68 35.74 31.36
N HIS A 96 -1.88 36.06 32.38
CA HIS A 96 -1.83 37.38 32.99
C HIS A 96 -0.58 38.12 32.50
N PRO A 97 -0.66 38.94 31.43
CA PRO A 97 0.49 39.67 30.87
C PRO A 97 1.21 40.56 31.91
N ASP A 98 0.52 40.93 32.99
CA ASP A 98 1.07 41.65 34.14
C ASP A 98 2.19 40.90 34.90
N GLN A 99 2.38 39.60 34.63
CA GLN A 99 3.38 38.74 35.27
C GLN A 99 4.63 38.49 34.40
N ALA A 100 4.67 39.00 33.17
CA ALA A 100 5.80 38.83 32.27
C ALA A 100 7.02 39.66 32.71
N LEU A 101 8.17 39.02 32.92
CA LEU A 101 9.44 39.65 33.29
C LEU A 101 10.30 40.02 32.08
N SER A 102 10.29 39.20 31.02
CA SER A 102 11.06 39.47 29.80
C SER A 102 10.51 38.71 28.59
N VAL A 103 10.84 39.19 27.39
CA VAL A 103 10.64 38.50 26.12
C VAL A 103 11.97 38.01 25.60
N TYR A 104 12.00 36.76 25.14
CA TYR A 104 13.11 36.18 24.41
C TYR A 104 12.77 36.10 22.93
N LEU A 105 13.65 36.63 22.10
CA LEU A 105 13.60 36.44 20.66
C LEU A 105 14.74 35.52 20.26
N ASN A 106 14.38 34.27 19.96
CA ASN A 106 15.33 33.29 19.44
C ASN A 106 15.34 33.36 17.92
N TYR A 107 16.50 33.64 17.32
CA TYR A 107 16.63 33.72 15.88
C TYR A 107 17.73 32.83 15.30
N THR A 108 17.57 32.49 14.03
CA THR A 108 18.61 31.86 13.22
C THR A 108 18.59 32.41 11.80
N ASN A 109 19.75 32.50 11.18
CA ASN A 109 19.88 32.92 9.79
C ASN A 109 19.48 31.77 8.86
N ILE A 110 18.56 32.05 7.92
CA ILE A 110 18.05 31.08 6.95
C ILE A 110 18.39 31.52 5.51
N ASP A 111 18.20 30.63 4.53
CA ASP A 111 18.33 30.99 3.11
C ASP A 111 16.96 31.32 2.49
N GLN A 112 16.98 31.84 1.25
CA GLN A 112 15.77 32.24 0.53
C GLN A 112 14.79 31.08 0.30
N GLY A 113 15.29 29.85 0.14
CA GLY A 113 14.44 28.67 -0.04
C GLY A 113 13.67 28.35 1.23
N ASP A 114 14.36 28.36 2.37
CA ASP A 114 13.75 28.18 3.69
C ASP A 114 12.76 29.32 4.03
N TYR A 115 13.07 30.56 3.63
CA TYR A 115 12.17 31.71 3.77
C TYR A 115 10.84 31.52 3.01
N ILE A 116 10.90 31.19 1.71
CA ILE A 116 9.71 30.98 0.87
C ILE A 116 8.88 29.80 1.40
N LEU A 117 9.54 28.72 1.82
CA LEU A 117 8.86 27.55 2.39
C LEU A 117 8.07 27.93 3.65
N ASN A 118 8.70 28.64 4.58
CA ASN A 118 8.09 29.02 5.84
C ASN A 118 6.98 30.08 5.67
N GLN A 119 7.13 31.04 4.74
CA GLN A 119 6.09 32.02 4.40
C GLN A 119 4.81 31.31 3.93
N ASN A 120 4.95 30.26 3.11
CA ASN A 120 3.81 29.46 2.67
C ASN A 120 3.16 28.67 3.82
N ILE A 121 3.95 28.13 4.76
CA ILE A 121 3.42 27.44 5.95
C ILE A 121 2.53 28.37 6.78
N ILE A 122 2.97 29.62 7.00
CA ILE A 122 2.21 30.59 7.80
C ILE A 122 0.95 31.07 7.08
N ARG A 123 1.01 31.28 5.76
CA ARG A 123 -0.18 31.65 4.96
C ARG A 123 -1.23 30.53 4.92
N LEU A 124 -0.79 29.27 4.99
CA LEU A 124 -1.66 28.09 5.03
C LEU A 124 -2.22 27.79 6.43
N SER A 125 -1.61 28.30 7.50
CA SER A 125 -2.03 28.06 8.89
C SER A 125 -3.13 29.00 9.40
N ASN A 126 -3.66 29.90 8.56
CA ASN A 126 -4.77 30.81 8.92
C ASN A 126 -6.18 30.15 8.93
N TYR A 127 -6.27 28.81 8.96
CA TYR A 127 -7.51 28.09 9.22
C TYR A 127 -7.32 27.01 10.29
N LYS A 128 -7.56 27.37 11.56
CA LYS A 128 -8.64 26.79 12.39
C LYS A 128 -8.54 27.28 13.84
N LEU A 129 -9.63 27.90 14.27
CA LEU A 129 -10.02 28.10 15.67
C LEU A 129 -10.29 26.75 16.36
N GLU A 130 -10.21 26.81 17.68
CA GLU A 130 -10.44 25.76 18.69
C GLU A 130 -11.49 24.71 18.28
N VAL A 131 -11.06 23.44 18.25
CA VAL A 131 -11.95 22.28 18.31
C VAL A 131 -11.55 21.53 19.57
N ASP A 132 -12.53 21.22 20.42
CA ASP A 132 -12.36 20.31 21.54
C ASP A 132 -12.09 18.90 20.97
N PHE A 133 -10.83 18.45 21.01
CA PHE A 133 -10.38 17.18 20.44
C PHE A 133 -10.68 15.97 21.36
N THR A 134 -11.57 16.11 22.34
CA THR A 134 -11.94 14.98 23.23
C THR A 134 -12.55 13.80 22.47
N GLU A 135 -13.08 13.99 21.26
CA GLU A 135 -13.57 12.91 20.38
C GLU A 135 -12.49 12.28 19.48
N ASP A 136 -11.30 12.89 19.35
CA ASP A 136 -10.22 12.48 18.43
C ASP A 136 -9.13 11.64 19.14
N VAL A 137 -9.52 10.74 20.04
CA VAL A 137 -8.57 9.85 20.72
C VAL A 137 -7.95 8.87 19.70
N PRO A 138 -6.65 8.95 19.38
CA PRO A 138 -6.03 8.12 18.36
C PRO A 138 -6.18 6.64 18.71
N LEU A 139 -6.85 5.89 17.83
CA LEU A 139 -7.12 4.46 17.96
C LEU A 139 -7.94 4.09 19.21
N GLU A 140 -8.61 5.05 19.87
CA GLU A 140 -9.28 4.89 21.17
C GLU A 140 -8.34 4.35 22.26
N LEU A 141 -7.06 4.69 22.22
CA LEU A 141 -6.04 4.25 23.20
C LEU A 141 -5.75 5.33 24.25
N PRO A 142 -5.26 4.97 25.45
CA PRO A 142 -4.91 5.94 26.48
C PRO A 142 -3.94 7.03 25.99
N LEU A 143 -4.14 8.25 26.50
CA LEU A 143 -3.37 9.46 26.18
C LEU A 143 -2.18 9.67 27.14
N ASN A 144 -1.50 8.60 27.57
CA ASN A 144 -0.24 8.67 28.32
C ASN A 144 0.79 7.70 27.74
N THR A 145 1.97 7.64 28.34
CA THR A 145 3.02 6.66 27.99
C THR A 145 3.22 5.60 29.07
N GLU A 146 2.27 5.47 30.00
CA GLU A 146 2.28 4.46 31.06
C GLU A 146 1.76 3.11 30.55
N TYR A 147 2.37 2.58 29.48
CA TYR A 147 1.81 1.42 28.77
C TYR A 147 1.58 0.19 29.65
N LEU A 148 2.42 -0.01 30.66
CA LEU A 148 2.30 -1.15 31.57
C LEU A 148 1.07 -1.03 32.49
N ASN A 149 0.52 0.18 32.63
CA ASN A 149 -0.70 0.47 33.39
C ASN A 149 -1.94 0.46 32.49
N TRP A 150 -1.79 0.30 31.17
CA TRP A 150 -2.93 0.25 30.26
C TRP A 150 -3.75 -1.03 30.43
N GLY A 151 -3.19 -2.08 31.02
CA GLY A 151 -3.89 -3.34 31.21
C GLY A 151 -2.99 -4.35 31.91
N SER A 152 -3.27 -5.64 31.73
CA SER A 152 -2.51 -6.71 32.34
C SER A 152 -1.26 -7.03 31.52
N VAL A 153 -0.07 -6.81 32.10
CA VAL A 153 1.19 -7.28 31.50
C VAL A 153 1.23 -8.81 31.61
N THR A 154 1.04 -9.51 30.50
CA THR A 154 0.99 -10.99 30.51
C THR A 154 2.33 -11.64 30.25
N GLU A 155 3.19 -11.01 29.44
CA GLU A 155 4.50 -11.54 29.08
C GLU A 155 5.48 -10.44 28.62
N TRP A 156 6.76 -10.67 28.89
CA TRP A 156 7.87 -9.95 28.25
C TRP A 156 8.42 -10.83 27.12
N VAL A 157 8.21 -10.40 25.88
CA VAL A 157 8.69 -11.13 24.69
C VAL A 157 10.21 -11.03 24.58
N SER A 158 10.80 -9.95 25.11
CA SER A 158 12.24 -9.77 25.27
C SER A 158 12.52 -8.73 26.36
N SER A 159 13.80 -8.44 26.64
CA SER A 159 14.20 -7.40 27.60
C SER A 159 13.74 -5.97 27.25
N SER A 160 13.25 -5.75 26.03
CA SER A 160 12.78 -4.44 25.55
C SER A 160 11.39 -4.48 24.95
N VAL A 161 10.68 -5.61 25.04
CA VAL A 161 9.34 -5.77 24.45
C VAL A 161 8.37 -6.35 25.48
N ALA A 162 7.38 -5.54 25.87
CA ALA A 162 6.30 -5.93 26.76
C ALA A 162 5.01 -6.16 25.99
N LYS A 163 4.27 -7.21 26.34
CA LYS A 163 2.91 -7.44 25.84
C LYS A 163 1.89 -7.12 26.93
N VAL A 164 0.93 -6.27 26.59
CA VAL A 164 -0.11 -5.78 27.50
C VAL A 164 -1.47 -6.17 26.92
N ASN A 165 -2.20 -7.02 27.64
CA ASN A 165 -3.56 -7.47 27.29
C ASN A 165 -4.61 -6.68 28.09
N ASP A 166 -5.89 -6.92 27.75
CA ASP A 166 -7.05 -6.40 28.49
C ASP A 166 -6.98 -4.88 28.66
N LEU A 167 -6.73 -4.17 27.56
CA LEU A 167 -6.48 -2.74 27.60
C LEU A 167 -7.69 -1.96 28.12
N THR A 168 -7.42 -1.04 29.03
CA THR A 168 -8.35 -0.12 29.67
C THR A 168 -8.02 1.30 29.22
N VAL A 169 -9.01 1.99 28.68
CA VAL A 169 -8.88 3.35 28.14
C VAL A 169 -9.10 4.38 29.27
N ASP A 170 -10.05 4.07 30.14
CA ASP A 170 -10.36 4.79 31.37
C ASP A 170 -10.90 3.79 32.42
N ALA A 171 -11.29 4.29 33.60
CA ALA A 171 -11.81 3.47 34.70
C ALA A 171 -13.08 2.65 34.37
N THR A 172 -13.71 2.89 33.21
CA THR A 172 -15.00 2.33 32.82
C THR A 172 -15.01 1.61 31.47
N LYS A 173 -13.98 1.79 30.63
CA LYS A 173 -13.93 1.27 29.26
C LYS A 173 -12.75 0.35 29.02
N THR A 174 -13.02 -0.95 28.87
CA THR A 174 -12.06 -1.95 28.37
C THR A 174 -12.26 -2.13 26.86
N ILE A 175 -11.16 -2.22 26.12
CA ILE A 175 -11.16 -2.49 24.67
C ILE A 175 -10.60 -3.89 24.41
N SER A 176 -11.23 -4.63 23.49
CA SER A 176 -10.84 -6.00 23.12
C SER A 176 -9.61 -6.03 22.19
N ARG A 177 -8.50 -5.47 22.65
CA ARG A 177 -7.22 -5.37 21.94
C ARG A 177 -6.05 -5.65 22.91
N TYR A 178 -4.91 -6.02 22.37
CA TYR A 178 -3.64 -6.08 23.10
C TYR A 178 -2.57 -5.29 22.36
N VAL A 179 -1.55 -4.82 23.08
CA VAL A 179 -0.39 -4.15 22.47
C VAL A 179 0.91 -4.87 22.75
N GLU A 180 1.81 -4.81 21.77
CA GLU A 180 3.23 -5.06 21.97
C GLU A 180 3.98 -3.73 21.94
N VAL A 181 4.60 -3.38 23.06
CA VAL A 181 5.36 -2.14 23.24
C VAL A 181 6.84 -2.45 23.21
N THR A 182 7.53 -1.90 22.21
CA THR A 182 8.99 -1.96 22.10
C THR A 182 9.61 -0.67 22.64
N PHE A 183 10.36 -0.79 23.73
CA PHE A 183 11.15 0.29 24.33
C PHE A 183 12.50 0.39 23.61
N ARG A 184 12.61 1.33 22.67
CA ARG A 184 13.83 1.47 21.83
C ARG A 184 14.94 2.20 22.57
N ASP A 185 14.58 3.26 23.29
CA ASP A 185 15.46 4.04 24.14
C ASP A 185 14.65 4.77 25.24
N LYS A 186 15.27 5.70 25.96
CA LYS A 186 14.64 6.43 27.08
C LYS A 186 13.41 7.27 26.67
N ILE A 187 13.31 7.66 25.40
CA ILE A 187 12.29 8.61 24.92
C ILE A 187 11.45 8.06 23.75
N ASN A 188 11.87 7.01 23.05
CA ASN A 188 11.18 6.46 21.89
C ASN A 188 10.56 5.09 22.16
N ARG A 189 9.27 4.95 21.85
CA ARG A 189 8.52 3.69 21.89
C ARG A 189 7.90 3.40 20.55
N SER A 190 7.82 2.12 20.22
CA SER A 190 7.10 1.63 19.05
C SER A 190 6.05 0.66 19.53
N VAL A 191 4.80 0.89 19.16
CA VAL A 191 3.67 0.10 19.62
C VAL A 191 2.98 -0.55 18.42
N LYS A 192 2.71 -1.84 18.55
CA LYS A 192 1.83 -2.59 17.66
C LYS A 192 0.54 -2.92 18.39
N VAL A 193 -0.58 -2.80 17.72
CA VAL A 193 -1.92 -3.05 18.26
C VAL A 193 -2.51 -4.25 17.55
N PHE A 194 -3.02 -5.20 18.31
CA PHE A 194 -3.56 -6.45 17.80
C PHE A 194 -5.00 -6.67 18.24
N SER A 195 -5.74 -7.46 17.45
CA SER A 195 -7.07 -7.95 17.83
C SER A 195 -6.94 -9.10 18.84
N ASN A 196 -7.65 -9.03 19.96
CA ASN A 196 -7.77 -10.19 20.86
C ASN A 196 -8.51 -11.37 20.20
N VAL A 197 -9.37 -11.09 19.21
CA VAL A 197 -10.22 -12.11 18.57
C VAL A 197 -9.47 -12.86 17.47
N SER A 198 -8.79 -12.14 16.58
CA SER A 198 -8.15 -12.72 15.39
C SER A 198 -6.62 -12.81 15.46
N GLY A 199 -5.99 -12.12 16.41
CA GLY A 199 -4.52 -12.00 16.50
C GLY A 199 -3.90 -11.17 15.37
N LEU A 200 -4.69 -10.50 14.53
CA LEU A 200 -4.19 -9.68 13.43
C LEU A 200 -3.57 -8.37 13.94
N ASP A 201 -2.48 -7.94 13.30
CA ASP A 201 -1.87 -6.62 13.47
C ASP A 201 -2.79 -5.56 12.85
N ILE A 202 -3.44 -4.77 13.71
CA ILE A 202 -4.48 -3.79 13.33
C ILE A 202 -3.84 -2.43 13.02
N ALA A 203 -2.89 -2.01 13.85
CA ALA A 203 -2.35 -0.67 13.77
C ALA A 203 -0.96 -0.59 14.41
N ARG A 204 -0.19 0.43 14.00
CA ARG A 204 1.13 0.71 14.55
C ARG A 204 1.30 2.20 14.77
N PHE A 205 1.94 2.56 15.88
CA PHE A 205 2.28 3.94 16.18
C PHE A 205 3.61 4.05 16.92
N THR A 206 4.13 5.27 16.99
CA THR A 206 5.33 5.56 17.77
C THR A 206 5.09 6.73 18.70
N ASP A 207 5.54 6.60 19.93
CA ASP A 207 5.48 7.69 20.90
C ASP A 207 6.90 8.18 21.19
N LYS A 208 7.08 9.49 21.13
CA LYS A 208 8.31 10.17 21.52
C LYS A 208 8.02 11.07 22.71
N VAL A 209 8.54 10.72 23.88
CA VAL A 209 8.44 11.59 25.05
C VAL A 209 9.31 12.82 24.85
N VAL A 210 8.67 13.97 24.98
CA VAL A 210 9.28 15.29 24.88
C VAL A 210 9.72 15.74 26.26
N ASN A 211 8.88 15.52 27.28
CA ASN A 211 9.18 15.86 28.67
C ASN A 211 8.54 14.86 29.64
N GLN A 212 9.37 14.08 30.33
CA GLN A 212 8.91 13.09 31.32
C GLN A 212 8.30 13.74 32.58
N LEU A 213 8.76 14.93 32.97
CA LEU A 213 8.29 15.61 34.19
C LEU A 213 6.93 16.28 34.02
N LYS A 214 6.49 16.49 32.77
CA LYS A 214 5.24 17.17 32.42
C LYS A 214 4.29 16.28 31.61
N ASP A 215 4.50 14.96 31.66
CA ASP A 215 3.75 13.95 30.89
C ASP A 215 3.51 14.36 29.42
N GLU A 216 4.55 14.91 28.78
CA GLU A 216 4.45 15.48 27.43
C GLU A 216 5.10 14.54 26.42
N PHE A 217 4.34 14.14 25.41
CA PHE A 217 4.83 13.28 24.33
C PHE A 217 4.09 13.52 23.02
N VAL A 218 4.71 13.04 21.94
CA VAL A 218 4.12 13.04 20.60
C VAL A 218 3.83 11.62 20.20
N ARG A 219 2.56 11.29 19.98
CA ARG A 219 2.12 10.04 19.37
C ARG A 219 2.01 10.23 17.87
N LYS A 220 2.65 9.36 17.10
CA LYS A 220 2.58 9.38 15.64
C LYS A 220 1.88 8.14 15.13
N VAL A 221 0.69 8.33 14.56
CA VAL A 221 -0.10 7.29 13.89
C VAL A 221 -0.11 7.66 12.41
N GLU A 222 0.53 6.83 11.58
CA GLU A 222 0.65 7.07 10.13
C GLU A 222 1.24 8.46 9.76
N ASP A 223 0.40 9.35 9.22
CA ASP A 223 0.72 10.72 8.80
C ASP A 223 0.26 11.79 9.81
N ARG A 224 -0.39 11.38 10.89
CA ARG A 224 -0.84 12.26 11.98
C ARG A 224 0.09 12.19 13.18
N SER A 225 0.37 13.34 13.76
CA SER A 225 1.13 13.50 14.99
C SER A 225 0.23 14.17 16.03
N TYR A 226 -0.03 13.47 17.12
CA TYR A 226 -0.87 13.89 18.22
C TYR A 226 0.05 14.37 19.33
N HIS A 227 -0.03 15.64 19.67
CA HIS A 227 0.72 16.22 20.77
C HIS A 227 -0.11 16.13 22.02
N ILE A 228 0.41 15.40 23.00
CA ILE A 228 -0.32 15.01 24.19
C ILE A 228 0.47 15.47 25.41
N LYS A 229 -0.24 16.07 26.37
CA LYS A 229 0.34 16.56 27.62
C LYS A 229 -0.70 16.41 28.73
N ASP A 230 -0.28 15.98 29.91
CA ASP A 230 -1.15 15.82 31.08
C ASP A 230 -2.42 15.00 30.77
N ASN A 231 -2.27 13.88 30.07
CA ASN A 231 -3.37 13.04 29.55
C ASN A 231 -4.38 13.71 28.61
N LYS A 232 -4.10 14.91 28.08
CA LYS A 232 -4.98 15.66 27.18
C LYS A 232 -4.35 15.82 25.80
N LEU A 233 -5.18 15.71 24.76
CA LEU A 233 -4.76 15.99 23.39
C LEU A 233 -4.74 17.52 23.18
N PHE A 234 -3.56 18.08 22.89
CA PHE A 234 -3.37 19.51 22.71
C PHE A 234 -3.56 19.94 21.27
N PHE A 235 -2.96 19.23 20.32
CA PHE A 235 -3.18 19.45 18.89
C PHE A 235 -2.81 18.23 18.05
N VAL A 236 -3.47 18.12 16.89
CA VAL A 236 -3.19 17.12 15.88
C VAL A 236 -2.53 17.80 14.68
N PHE A 237 -1.33 17.36 14.34
CA PHE A 237 -0.65 17.74 13.11
C PHE A 237 -0.81 16.63 12.08
N GLU A 238 -1.58 16.87 11.02
CA GLU A 238 -1.62 15.99 9.85
C GLU A 238 -0.59 16.47 8.83
N ARG A 239 0.31 15.58 8.42
CA ARG A 239 1.32 15.93 7.42
C ARG A 239 0.65 16.15 6.06
N ILE A 240 0.51 17.41 5.67
CA ILE A 240 -0.05 17.84 4.37
C ILE A 240 0.86 17.41 3.19
N PHE A 241 2.16 17.23 3.45
CA PHE A 241 3.12 16.86 2.40
C PHE A 241 3.28 15.34 2.26
N PRO A 242 3.14 14.81 1.04
CA PRO A 242 3.26 13.38 0.80
C PRO A 242 4.68 12.90 1.07
N LYS A 243 4.80 11.77 1.76
CA LYS A 243 6.08 11.10 2.02
C LYS A 243 6.66 10.51 0.74
N ASP A 244 5.78 9.99 -0.10
CA ASP A 244 6.14 9.26 -1.30
C ASP A 244 5.80 10.05 -2.56
N PHE A 245 6.61 9.83 -3.59
CA PHE A 245 6.45 10.46 -4.88
C PHE A 245 6.48 9.41 -5.98
N ILE A 246 5.54 9.51 -6.91
CA ILE A 246 5.57 8.75 -8.15
C ILE A 246 6.56 9.44 -9.09
N THR A 247 7.58 8.69 -9.47
CA THR A 247 8.68 9.16 -10.31
C THR A 247 8.71 8.43 -11.65
N SER A 248 9.41 9.03 -12.62
CA SER A 248 9.65 8.40 -13.90
C SER A 248 10.50 7.13 -13.75
N LEU A 249 10.23 6.17 -14.63
CA LEU A 249 10.96 4.91 -14.74
C LEU A 249 11.72 4.86 -16.06
N LYS A 250 12.72 3.99 -16.15
CA LYS A 250 13.42 3.74 -17.42
C LYS A 250 12.71 2.61 -18.18
N PRO A 251 12.49 2.77 -19.50
CA PRO A 251 11.99 1.68 -20.33
C PRO A 251 12.96 0.48 -20.33
N ASN A 252 12.41 -0.72 -20.57
CA ASN A 252 13.17 -1.96 -20.66
C ASN A 252 14.01 -2.00 -21.95
N LYS A 253 15.28 -2.40 -21.82
CA LYS A 253 16.19 -2.52 -22.98
C LYS A 253 15.93 -3.74 -23.86
N LYS A 254 15.43 -4.83 -23.26
CA LYS A 254 15.20 -6.12 -23.92
C LYS A 254 13.87 -6.70 -23.50
N PHE A 255 13.22 -7.37 -24.44
CA PHE A 255 12.04 -8.16 -24.17
C PHE A 255 12.42 -9.34 -23.27
N SER A 256 11.63 -9.58 -22.23
CA SER A 256 11.82 -10.73 -21.35
C SER A 256 10.48 -11.15 -20.75
N LEU A 257 10.10 -12.38 -21.07
CA LEU A 257 8.91 -13.03 -20.56
C LEU A 257 9.15 -14.53 -20.53
N ASP A 258 9.48 -15.04 -19.35
CA ASP A 258 9.49 -16.46 -19.08
C ASP A 258 8.15 -16.82 -18.44
N LEU A 259 7.30 -17.50 -19.21
CA LEU A 259 6.00 -17.95 -18.72
C LEU A 259 5.81 -19.47 -18.86
N MET A 260 4.71 -19.90 -18.27
CA MET A 260 4.04 -21.18 -18.44
C MET A 260 2.54 -20.89 -18.34
N THR A 261 1.72 -21.73 -18.96
CA THR A 261 0.28 -21.71 -18.77
C THR A 261 -0.19 -22.97 -18.10
N LEU A 262 -1.30 -22.87 -17.38
CA LEU A 262 -1.97 -23.97 -16.74
C LEU A 262 -3.47 -23.78 -16.93
N ASP A 263 -4.15 -24.88 -17.19
CA ASP A 263 -5.61 -24.94 -17.32
C ASP A 263 -6.14 -26.20 -16.61
N VAL A 264 -7.41 -26.16 -16.20
CA VAL A 264 -8.04 -27.24 -15.46
C VAL A 264 -9.44 -27.53 -15.98
N GLU A 265 -9.79 -28.80 -16.05
CA GLU A 265 -11.14 -29.26 -16.36
C GLU A 265 -11.81 -29.90 -15.16
N THR A 266 -13.09 -29.59 -14.99
CA THR A 266 -13.91 -30.04 -13.85
C THR A 266 -15.20 -30.70 -14.31
N TYR A 267 -15.75 -31.56 -13.45
CA TYR A 267 -17.09 -32.12 -13.56
C TYR A 267 -17.87 -31.84 -12.27
N LEU A 268 -19.20 -31.95 -12.31
CA LEU A 268 -20.03 -31.86 -11.11
C LEU A 268 -20.12 -33.22 -10.43
N ASP A 269 -19.77 -33.27 -9.15
CA ASP A 269 -19.94 -34.48 -8.34
C ASP A 269 -21.42 -34.69 -7.92
N GLU A 270 -21.67 -35.79 -7.22
CA GLU A 270 -22.99 -36.19 -6.72
C GLU A 270 -23.67 -35.12 -5.82
N ASN A 271 -22.89 -34.19 -5.27
CA ASN A 271 -23.37 -33.09 -4.43
C ASN A 271 -23.45 -31.75 -5.18
N ASN A 272 -23.40 -31.75 -6.52
CA ASN A 272 -23.30 -30.55 -7.37
C ASN A 272 -22.08 -29.68 -7.08
N LYS A 273 -20.99 -30.27 -6.57
CA LYS A 273 -19.74 -29.56 -6.33
C LYS A 273 -18.76 -29.85 -7.47
N MET A 274 -18.09 -28.81 -7.94
CA MET A 274 -17.06 -28.96 -8.97
C MET A 274 -15.86 -29.78 -8.44
N SER A 275 -15.53 -30.83 -9.16
CA SER A 275 -14.39 -31.72 -8.92
C SER A 275 -13.51 -31.77 -10.16
N LEU A 276 -12.20 -31.65 -9.97
CA LEU A 276 -11.23 -31.62 -11.06
C LEU A 276 -10.93 -33.02 -11.57
N TYR A 277 -10.79 -33.17 -12.89
CA TYR A 277 -10.42 -34.43 -13.52
C TYR A 277 -9.26 -34.36 -14.51
N CYS A 278 -8.95 -33.17 -15.06
CA CYS A 278 -7.82 -32.98 -15.95
C CYS A 278 -7.11 -31.67 -15.63
N ILE A 279 -5.78 -31.66 -15.69
CA ILE A 279 -4.94 -30.47 -15.61
C ILE A 279 -3.93 -30.55 -16.72
N SER A 280 -3.75 -29.49 -17.47
CA SER A 280 -2.68 -29.37 -18.44
C SER A 280 -1.77 -28.21 -18.08
N ILE A 281 -0.48 -28.36 -18.36
CA ILE A 281 0.50 -27.28 -18.30
C ILE A 281 1.23 -27.19 -19.64
N TYR A 282 1.60 -25.98 -20.05
CA TYR A 282 2.39 -25.75 -21.26
C TYR A 282 3.52 -24.76 -20.99
N ASP A 283 4.76 -25.17 -21.24
CA ASP A 283 5.96 -24.38 -20.92
C ASP A 283 6.50 -23.53 -22.08
N GLY A 284 5.81 -23.55 -23.22
CA GLY A 284 6.23 -22.93 -24.48
C GLY A 284 6.83 -23.91 -25.50
N GLU A 285 7.15 -25.13 -25.08
CA GLU A 285 7.68 -26.18 -25.96
C GLU A 285 6.84 -27.46 -25.88
N LYS A 286 6.50 -27.89 -24.67
CA LYS A 286 5.81 -29.16 -24.41
C LYS A 286 4.63 -28.96 -23.48
N ALA A 287 3.54 -29.62 -23.83
CA ALA A 287 2.41 -29.78 -22.93
C ALA A 287 2.62 -31.04 -22.08
N LYS A 288 2.17 -30.99 -20.81
CA LYS A 288 2.07 -32.15 -19.94
C LYS A 288 0.70 -32.12 -19.26
N SER A 289 0.02 -33.26 -19.27
CA SER A 289 -1.33 -33.38 -18.74
C SER A 289 -1.41 -34.43 -17.63
N PHE A 290 -2.23 -34.15 -16.64
CA PHE A 290 -2.46 -34.95 -15.44
C PHE A 290 -3.95 -35.27 -15.38
N TYR A 291 -4.31 -36.54 -15.53
CA TYR A 291 -5.69 -36.98 -15.65
C TYR A 291 -6.07 -37.87 -14.47
N LEU A 292 -7.21 -37.62 -13.82
CA LEU A 292 -7.59 -38.22 -12.53
C LEU A 292 -7.48 -39.74 -12.50
N THR A 293 -7.87 -40.43 -13.56
CA THR A 293 -7.85 -41.90 -13.62
C THR A 293 -6.43 -42.50 -13.70
N ASN A 294 -5.40 -41.68 -13.90
CA ASN A 294 -4.00 -42.11 -13.77
C ASN A 294 -3.48 -42.06 -12.33
N TYR A 295 -4.28 -41.54 -11.40
CA TYR A 295 -3.88 -41.31 -10.01
C TYR A 295 -4.88 -41.99 -9.06
N TYR A 296 -4.44 -42.26 -7.84
CA TYR A 296 -5.30 -42.88 -6.83
C TYR A 296 -6.42 -41.92 -6.38
N ASN A 297 -6.10 -40.63 -6.26
CA ASN A 297 -7.02 -39.58 -5.89
C ASN A 297 -6.51 -38.20 -6.36
N ILE A 298 -7.34 -37.17 -6.15
CA ILE A 298 -7.00 -35.79 -6.49
C ILE A 298 -5.73 -35.29 -5.79
N ASP A 299 -5.48 -35.69 -4.55
CA ASP A 299 -4.31 -35.24 -3.80
C ASP A 299 -3.01 -35.76 -4.43
N SER A 300 -3.00 -37.02 -4.88
CA SER A 300 -1.86 -37.61 -5.59
C SER A 300 -1.63 -36.97 -6.96
N LEU A 301 -2.70 -36.59 -7.67
CA LEU A 301 -2.62 -35.84 -8.92
C LEU A 301 -2.00 -34.45 -8.69
N ILE A 302 -2.51 -33.69 -7.73
CA ILE A 302 -2.01 -32.35 -7.43
C ILE A 302 -0.57 -32.41 -6.91
N LYS A 303 -0.21 -33.44 -6.13
CA LYS A 303 1.19 -33.63 -5.69
C LYS A 303 2.14 -33.85 -6.86
N ASP A 304 1.76 -34.64 -7.87
CA ASP A 304 2.58 -34.84 -9.08
C ASP A 304 2.69 -33.54 -9.90
N LEU A 305 1.58 -32.82 -10.08
CA LEU A 305 1.56 -31.48 -10.68
C LEU A 305 2.54 -30.53 -9.98
N LEU A 306 2.40 -30.36 -8.66
CA LEU A 306 3.25 -29.45 -7.89
C LEU A 306 4.71 -29.89 -7.88
N SER A 307 5.00 -31.19 -7.85
CA SER A 307 6.37 -31.69 -7.98
C SER A 307 6.98 -31.40 -9.34
N THR A 308 6.16 -31.40 -10.39
CA THR A 308 6.57 -31.01 -11.75
C THR A 308 6.85 -29.50 -11.81
N ILE A 309 5.94 -28.67 -11.29
CA ILE A 309 6.05 -27.21 -11.29
C ILE A 309 7.21 -26.73 -10.42
N PHE A 310 7.39 -27.28 -9.23
CA PHE A 310 8.46 -26.92 -8.28
C PHE A 310 9.78 -27.62 -8.59
N SER A 311 10.12 -27.68 -9.88
CA SER A 311 11.41 -28.14 -10.37
C SER A 311 12.32 -26.95 -10.70
N ARG A 312 13.63 -27.18 -10.66
CA ARG A 312 14.63 -26.16 -11.03
C ARG A 312 14.41 -25.60 -12.44
N LYS A 313 13.87 -26.42 -13.35
CA LYS A 313 13.56 -26.05 -14.73
C LYS A 313 12.62 -24.85 -14.82
N TYR A 314 11.67 -24.72 -13.90
CA TYR A 314 10.63 -23.70 -13.96
C TYR A 314 10.85 -22.53 -13.00
N SER A 315 11.98 -22.51 -12.29
CA SER A 315 12.34 -21.37 -11.44
C SER A 315 12.41 -20.08 -12.25
N GLY A 316 11.77 -19.03 -11.73
CA GLY A 316 11.68 -17.70 -12.34
C GLY A 316 10.46 -17.49 -13.25
N LYS A 317 9.71 -18.54 -13.59
CA LYS A 317 8.57 -18.43 -14.51
C LYS A 317 7.32 -17.83 -13.86
N ASN A 318 6.54 -17.13 -14.67
CA ASN A 318 5.17 -16.73 -14.36
C ASN A 318 4.20 -17.80 -14.92
N ILE A 319 3.42 -18.43 -14.06
CA ILE A 319 2.42 -19.42 -14.43
C ILE A 319 1.08 -18.70 -14.53
N TYR A 320 0.54 -18.59 -15.74
CA TYR A 320 -0.73 -17.95 -15.99
C TYR A 320 -1.86 -18.98 -16.08
N ILE A 321 -2.94 -18.69 -15.36
CA ILE A 321 -4.18 -19.46 -15.39
C ILE A 321 -5.29 -18.48 -15.77
N HIS A 322 -6.21 -18.88 -16.65
CA HIS A 322 -7.26 -17.97 -17.13
C HIS A 322 -8.49 -17.99 -16.22
N ASN A 323 -8.87 -16.82 -15.71
CA ASN A 323 -10.03 -16.65 -14.82
C ASN A 323 -9.92 -17.41 -13.48
N SER A 324 -8.70 -17.51 -12.95
CA SER A 324 -8.39 -18.39 -11.82
C SER A 324 -8.65 -17.78 -10.44
N SER A 325 -8.74 -16.45 -10.33
CA SER A 325 -9.01 -15.77 -9.06
C SER A 325 -10.41 -16.01 -8.52
N GLU A 326 -11.35 -16.43 -9.37
CA GLU A 326 -12.73 -16.79 -9.00
C GLU A 326 -12.93 -18.31 -8.84
N PHE A 327 -11.98 -19.14 -9.30
CA PHE A 327 -12.10 -20.61 -9.32
C PHE A 327 -10.81 -21.32 -8.89
N ASP A 328 -9.85 -21.48 -9.80
CA ASP A 328 -8.84 -22.55 -9.73
C ASP A 328 -7.71 -22.27 -8.72
N LEU A 329 -7.36 -21.00 -8.49
CA LEU A 329 -6.31 -20.63 -7.53
C LEU A 329 -6.74 -20.85 -6.08
N VAL A 330 -8.03 -20.70 -5.78
CA VAL A 330 -8.57 -20.96 -4.43
C VAL A 330 -8.39 -22.43 -4.07
N PHE A 331 -8.67 -23.33 -5.02
CA PHE A 331 -8.50 -24.77 -4.84
C PHE A 331 -7.02 -25.17 -4.72
N LEU A 332 -6.15 -24.59 -5.54
CA LEU A 332 -4.70 -24.85 -5.49
C LEU A 332 -4.05 -24.33 -4.21
N MET A 333 -4.56 -23.25 -3.61
CA MET A 333 -3.94 -22.61 -2.44
C MET A 333 -3.72 -23.58 -1.27
N LYS A 334 -4.73 -24.40 -0.93
CA LYS A 334 -4.59 -25.38 0.16
C LYS A 334 -3.43 -26.34 -0.09
N TYR A 335 -3.24 -26.75 -1.34
CA TYR A 335 -2.17 -27.65 -1.73
C TYR A 335 -0.82 -26.94 -1.73
N LEU A 336 -0.73 -25.71 -2.26
CA LEU A 336 0.48 -24.90 -2.26
C LEU A 336 1.01 -24.68 -0.84
N VAL A 337 0.14 -24.34 0.12
CA VAL A 337 0.53 -24.13 1.52
C VAL A 337 0.97 -25.42 2.20
N SER A 338 0.33 -26.55 1.87
CA SER A 338 0.65 -27.87 2.45
C SER A 338 1.87 -28.56 1.80
N TYR A 339 2.41 -28.00 0.71
CA TYR A 339 3.44 -28.67 -0.09
C TYR A 339 4.85 -28.50 0.52
N GLY A 340 5.22 -29.36 1.48
CA GLY A 340 6.59 -29.45 1.99
C GLY A 340 7.20 -28.11 2.48
N SER A 341 8.52 -27.93 2.30
CA SER A 341 9.24 -26.68 2.67
C SER A 341 9.06 -25.58 1.61
N THR A 342 7.84 -25.12 1.38
CA THR A 342 7.55 -23.95 0.53
C THR A 342 7.21 -22.71 1.35
N LYS A 343 7.56 -21.52 0.83
CA LYS A 343 7.10 -20.23 1.35
C LYS A 343 6.14 -19.61 0.34
N VAL A 344 4.87 -19.46 0.73
CA VAL A 344 3.80 -18.90 -0.10
C VAL A 344 3.55 -17.44 0.31
N GLU A 345 3.59 -16.53 -0.66
CA GLU A 345 3.48 -15.09 -0.48
C GLU A 345 2.37 -14.54 -1.42
N PRO A 346 1.08 -14.62 -1.03
CA PRO A 346 -0.03 -14.16 -1.86
C PRO A 346 -0.22 -12.65 -1.80
N VAL A 347 -0.62 -12.05 -2.92
CA VAL A 347 -1.10 -10.67 -3.04
C VAL A 347 -2.58 -10.73 -3.39
N ILE A 348 -3.43 -10.24 -2.50
CA ILE A 348 -4.88 -10.29 -2.61
C ILE A 348 -5.42 -8.86 -2.59
N LYS A 349 -6.38 -8.56 -3.46
CA LYS A 349 -7.13 -7.30 -3.46
C LYS A 349 -8.61 -7.61 -3.65
N ASP A 350 -9.46 -7.05 -2.79
CA ASP A 350 -10.93 -7.20 -2.86
C ASP A 350 -11.38 -8.68 -2.95
N GLY A 351 -10.71 -9.55 -2.18
CA GLY A 351 -10.96 -10.99 -2.18
C GLY A 351 -10.42 -11.77 -3.38
N LYS A 352 -9.81 -11.11 -4.38
CA LYS A 352 -9.24 -11.75 -5.58
C LYS A 352 -7.71 -11.82 -5.52
N PHE A 353 -7.14 -12.95 -5.91
CA PHE A 353 -5.70 -13.13 -6.03
C PHE A 353 -5.14 -12.35 -7.23
N ILE A 354 -4.18 -11.47 -6.99
CA ILE A 354 -3.41 -10.78 -8.04
C ILE A 354 -2.21 -11.62 -8.46
N ASN A 355 -1.46 -12.12 -7.48
CA ASN A 355 -0.23 -12.88 -7.71
C ASN A 355 0.06 -13.74 -6.48
N ILE A 356 0.50 -14.98 -6.68
CA ILE A 356 0.94 -15.86 -5.59
C ILE A 356 2.38 -16.27 -5.88
N ASP A 357 3.29 -15.71 -5.11
CA ASP A 357 4.70 -16.08 -5.17
C ASP A 357 4.94 -17.32 -4.31
N VAL A 358 5.53 -18.36 -4.89
CA VAL A 358 5.89 -19.57 -4.15
C VAL A 358 7.38 -19.79 -4.26
N ARG A 359 8.08 -19.76 -3.12
CA ARG A 359 9.51 -20.06 -3.02
C ARG A 359 9.73 -21.48 -2.49
N PHE A 360 10.68 -22.19 -3.07
CA PHE A 360 10.91 -23.61 -2.79
C PHE A 360 12.39 -24.02 -2.92
N GLY A 361 12.68 -25.26 -2.52
CA GLY A 361 14.02 -25.82 -2.53
C GLY A 361 14.89 -25.36 -1.35
N PRO A 362 16.19 -25.71 -1.34
CA PRO A 362 17.10 -25.37 -0.26
C PRO A 362 17.13 -23.85 -0.03
N HIS A 363 16.88 -23.43 1.21
CA HIS A 363 16.85 -22.02 1.62
C HIS A 363 15.95 -21.11 0.76
N TYR A 364 14.88 -21.66 0.16
CA TYR A 364 13.93 -20.90 -0.67
C TYR A 364 14.59 -20.21 -1.88
N LEU A 365 15.62 -20.85 -2.45
CA LEU A 365 16.40 -20.33 -3.58
C LEU A 365 15.58 -20.19 -4.88
N TYR A 366 14.62 -21.08 -5.11
CA TYR A 366 13.81 -21.07 -6.32
C TYR A 366 12.46 -20.40 -6.08
N LYS A 367 11.89 -19.82 -7.14
CA LYS A 367 10.60 -19.11 -7.08
C LYS A 367 9.79 -19.37 -8.34
N VAL A 368 8.48 -19.58 -8.19
CA VAL A 368 7.49 -19.44 -9.28
C VAL A 368 6.42 -18.44 -8.86
N SER A 369 5.75 -17.82 -9.83
CA SER A 369 4.68 -16.85 -9.55
C SER A 369 3.42 -17.27 -10.29
N PHE A 370 2.35 -17.60 -9.57
CA PHE A 370 1.05 -17.88 -10.16
C PHE A 370 0.27 -16.58 -10.35
N ARG A 371 -0.34 -16.41 -11.53
CA ARG A 371 -1.07 -15.19 -11.91
C ARG A 371 -2.36 -15.53 -12.62
N ASP A 372 -3.36 -14.71 -12.35
CA ASP A 372 -4.59 -14.72 -13.14
C ASP A 372 -4.42 -13.85 -14.38
N SER A 373 -4.49 -14.49 -15.56
CA SER A 373 -4.37 -13.77 -16.82
C SER A 373 -5.54 -12.83 -17.09
N ILE A 374 -6.73 -13.03 -16.49
CA ILE A 374 -7.90 -12.17 -16.73
C ILE A 374 -7.69 -10.75 -16.22
N LEU A 375 -6.85 -10.59 -15.17
CA LEU A 375 -6.50 -9.28 -14.62
C LEU A 375 -5.62 -8.48 -15.56
N LEU A 376 -4.89 -9.15 -16.46
CA LEU A 376 -4.05 -8.55 -17.49
C LEU A 376 -4.79 -8.41 -18.83
N LEU A 377 -5.65 -9.38 -19.15
CA LEU A 377 -6.38 -9.50 -20.40
C LEU A 377 -7.87 -9.77 -20.11
N PRO A 378 -8.67 -8.71 -19.91
CA PRO A 378 -10.08 -8.84 -19.56
C PRO A 378 -10.89 -9.30 -20.79
N GLY A 379 -11.17 -10.60 -20.86
CA GLY A 379 -11.98 -11.21 -21.91
C GLY A 379 -11.86 -12.73 -21.86
N SER A 380 -12.86 -13.44 -22.37
CA SER A 380 -12.79 -14.90 -22.48
C SER A 380 -11.66 -15.32 -23.41
N LEU A 381 -11.00 -16.45 -23.11
CA LEU A 381 -9.93 -17.00 -23.94
C LEU A 381 -10.29 -17.08 -25.43
N ALA A 382 -11.48 -17.56 -25.80
CA ALA A 382 -11.93 -17.63 -27.19
C ALA A 382 -11.92 -16.25 -27.91
N LYS A 383 -12.41 -15.20 -27.24
CA LYS A 383 -12.39 -13.82 -27.77
C LYS A 383 -10.96 -13.30 -27.90
N LEU A 384 -10.11 -13.58 -26.92
CA LEU A 384 -8.71 -13.17 -26.94
C LEU A 384 -7.92 -13.89 -28.04
N SER A 385 -8.10 -15.20 -28.19
CA SER A 385 -7.48 -15.99 -29.26
C SER A 385 -7.82 -15.44 -30.65
N LYS A 386 -9.10 -15.08 -30.88
CA LYS A 386 -9.52 -14.42 -32.12
C LYS A 386 -8.91 -13.03 -32.29
N ALA A 387 -8.87 -12.23 -31.23
CA ALA A 387 -8.35 -10.86 -31.29
C ALA A 387 -6.84 -10.81 -31.55
N PHE A 388 -6.08 -11.76 -31.01
CA PHE A 388 -4.62 -11.87 -31.19
C PHE A 388 -4.21 -12.78 -32.35
N ASN A 389 -5.18 -13.28 -33.12
CA ASN A 389 -4.98 -14.17 -34.27
C ASN A 389 -3.99 -15.30 -33.98
N VAL A 390 -4.24 -16.04 -32.89
CA VAL A 390 -3.39 -17.15 -32.45
C VAL A 390 -3.69 -18.42 -33.26
N ASP A 391 -2.67 -19.25 -33.44
CA ASP A 391 -2.73 -20.45 -34.28
C ASP A 391 -3.55 -21.55 -33.61
N ASN A 392 -3.42 -21.68 -32.29
CA ASN A 392 -4.18 -22.64 -31.50
C ASN A 392 -5.50 -22.01 -31.07
N ILE A 393 -6.59 -22.34 -31.77
CA ILE A 393 -7.95 -21.93 -31.40
C ILE A 393 -8.57 -23.01 -30.52
N LYS A 394 -9.29 -22.58 -29.47
CA LYS A 394 -10.09 -23.42 -28.59
C LYS A 394 -10.98 -24.37 -29.40
N ASP A 395 -10.84 -25.68 -29.19
CA ASP A 395 -11.61 -26.72 -29.88
C ASP A 395 -13.02 -26.82 -29.25
N LEU A 396 -13.88 -27.71 -29.76
CA LEU A 396 -15.18 -28.01 -29.18
C LEU A 396 -15.05 -29.13 -28.15
N PHE A 397 -15.74 -29.01 -27.01
CA PHE A 397 -15.73 -30.04 -25.98
C PHE A 397 -17.10 -30.21 -25.29
N PRO A 398 -17.58 -31.45 -25.06
CA PRO A 398 -18.88 -31.72 -24.45
C PRO A 398 -18.81 -31.66 -22.92
N HIS A 399 -18.66 -30.47 -22.34
CA HIS A 399 -18.50 -30.29 -20.89
C HIS A 399 -19.60 -30.97 -20.05
N LYS A 400 -20.86 -30.96 -20.52
CA LYS A 400 -21.99 -31.55 -19.78
C LYS A 400 -22.01 -33.08 -19.81
N PHE A 401 -21.19 -33.70 -20.67
CA PHE A 401 -21.11 -35.16 -20.79
C PHE A 401 -20.24 -35.78 -19.68
N VAL A 402 -19.30 -35.01 -19.12
CA VAL A 402 -18.29 -35.54 -18.21
C VAL A 402 -18.90 -35.82 -16.84
N THR A 403 -18.72 -37.06 -16.37
CA THR A 403 -19.11 -37.50 -15.03
C THR A 403 -17.97 -38.32 -14.42
N LYS A 404 -18.02 -38.54 -13.10
CA LYS A 404 -17.03 -39.35 -12.40
C LYS A 404 -16.89 -40.77 -12.97
N ASP A 405 -18.00 -41.36 -13.42
CA ASP A 405 -18.07 -42.77 -13.81
C ASP A 405 -17.63 -43.01 -15.26
N ASN A 406 -17.65 -41.97 -16.11
CA ASN A 406 -17.36 -42.11 -17.54
C ASN A 406 -15.99 -41.56 -17.96
N LEU A 407 -15.11 -41.16 -17.03
CA LEU A 407 -13.81 -40.53 -17.33
C LEU A 407 -12.89 -41.32 -18.26
N ASN A 408 -13.05 -42.64 -18.38
CA ASN A 408 -12.29 -43.50 -19.28
C ASN A 408 -13.12 -44.04 -20.47
N LEU A 409 -14.31 -43.47 -20.73
CA LEU A 409 -15.20 -43.92 -21.79
C LEU A 409 -14.52 -43.81 -23.15
N VAL A 410 -14.67 -44.86 -23.94
CA VAL A 410 -14.32 -44.96 -25.35
C VAL A 410 -15.56 -45.46 -26.09
N GLY A 411 -16.00 -44.74 -27.12
CA GLY A 411 -17.19 -45.12 -27.88
C GLY A 411 -17.67 -44.03 -28.85
N ALA A 412 -18.98 -43.92 -29.01
CA ALA A 412 -19.58 -42.93 -29.91
C ALA A 412 -19.42 -41.50 -29.38
N VAL A 413 -19.35 -40.54 -30.32
CA VAL A 413 -19.35 -39.10 -30.02
C VAL A 413 -20.63 -38.74 -29.25
N PRO A 414 -20.54 -37.99 -28.12
CA PRO A 414 -21.70 -37.54 -27.36
C PRO A 414 -22.71 -36.76 -28.22
N SER A 415 -23.99 -36.77 -27.84
CA SER A 415 -25.02 -35.99 -28.53
C SER A 415 -24.75 -34.48 -28.43
N ILE A 416 -25.30 -33.72 -29.38
CA ILE A 416 -25.13 -32.26 -29.46
C ILE A 416 -25.56 -31.52 -28.18
N GLU A 417 -26.51 -32.08 -27.42
CA GLU A 417 -27.04 -31.51 -26.17
C GLU A 417 -25.98 -31.33 -25.07
N PHE A 418 -24.91 -32.12 -25.15
CA PHE A 418 -23.80 -32.02 -24.20
C PHE A 418 -22.80 -30.91 -24.54
N PHE A 419 -22.92 -30.29 -25.72
CA PHE A 419 -22.14 -29.14 -26.15
C PHE A 419 -22.89 -27.84 -25.84
N SER A 420 -22.15 -26.76 -25.56
CA SER A 420 -22.75 -25.46 -25.23
C SER A 420 -22.86 -24.58 -26.47
N GLY A 421 -24.08 -24.26 -26.90
CA GLY A 421 -24.34 -23.25 -27.94
C GLY A 421 -23.83 -23.62 -29.33
N LEU A 422 -23.78 -24.91 -29.66
CA LEU A 422 -23.24 -25.43 -30.91
C LEU A 422 -24.33 -25.57 -31.98
N SER A 423 -24.04 -25.18 -33.23
CA SER A 423 -24.93 -25.45 -34.36
C SER A 423 -24.84 -26.91 -34.83
N VAL A 424 -25.90 -27.41 -35.48
CA VAL A 424 -25.93 -28.78 -36.05
C VAL A 424 -24.77 -29.00 -37.03
N SER A 425 -24.47 -28.01 -37.87
CA SER A 425 -23.36 -28.09 -38.83
C SER A 425 -21.98 -28.19 -38.18
N GLU A 426 -21.74 -27.44 -37.09
CA GLU A 426 -20.47 -27.52 -36.36
C GLU A 426 -20.33 -28.86 -35.64
N TYR A 427 -21.43 -29.36 -35.08
CA TYR A 427 -21.48 -30.68 -34.46
C TYR A 427 -21.21 -31.81 -35.47
N ASP A 428 -21.82 -31.77 -36.65
CA ASP A 428 -21.59 -32.77 -37.70
C ASP A 428 -20.14 -32.72 -38.20
N SER A 429 -19.56 -31.52 -38.30
CA SER A 429 -18.14 -31.35 -38.61
C SER A 429 -17.22 -31.87 -37.50
N TYR A 430 -17.60 -31.74 -36.23
CA TYR A 430 -16.86 -32.35 -35.12
C TYR A 430 -16.93 -33.87 -35.18
N LYS A 431 -18.14 -34.41 -35.36
CA LYS A 431 -18.44 -35.85 -35.38
C LYS A 431 -17.77 -36.56 -36.54
N SER A 432 -17.65 -35.90 -37.69
CA SER A 432 -17.00 -36.49 -38.87
C SER A 432 -15.52 -36.85 -38.65
N ARG A 433 -14.85 -36.22 -37.66
CA ARG A 433 -13.47 -36.54 -37.25
C ARG A 433 -13.32 -37.97 -36.69
N PHE A 434 -14.42 -38.59 -36.27
CA PHE A 434 -14.48 -39.89 -35.61
C PHE A 434 -15.21 -40.96 -36.43
N LEU A 435 -15.37 -40.78 -37.75
CA LEU A 435 -16.07 -41.77 -38.60
C LEU A 435 -15.39 -43.15 -38.61
N ASN A 436 -14.07 -43.18 -38.47
CA ASN A 436 -13.25 -44.39 -38.54
C ASN A 436 -12.50 -44.70 -37.24
N ASN A 437 -12.76 -43.94 -36.16
CA ASN A 437 -12.07 -44.08 -34.88
C ASN A 437 -13.06 -43.85 -33.73
N ASP A 438 -12.92 -44.61 -32.65
CA ASP A 438 -13.72 -44.38 -31.45
C ASP A 438 -13.34 -43.05 -30.78
N TRP A 439 -14.34 -42.35 -30.28
CA TRP A 439 -14.17 -41.15 -29.48
C TRP A 439 -13.78 -41.53 -28.05
N SER A 440 -12.65 -41.01 -27.57
CA SER A 440 -12.19 -41.22 -26.19
C SER A 440 -12.32 -39.93 -25.39
N LEU A 441 -13.12 -39.97 -24.32
CA LEU A 441 -13.31 -38.81 -23.44
C LEU A 441 -11.96 -38.33 -22.89
N LYS A 442 -11.12 -39.26 -22.45
CA LYS A 442 -9.80 -38.95 -21.90
C LYS A 442 -8.89 -38.28 -22.92
N ALA A 443 -8.81 -38.83 -24.14
CA ALA A 443 -7.93 -38.28 -25.17
C ALA A 443 -8.38 -36.87 -25.60
N GLU A 444 -9.69 -36.67 -25.79
CA GLU A 444 -10.24 -35.39 -26.19
C GLU A 444 -10.19 -34.35 -25.07
N ALA A 445 -10.38 -34.74 -23.81
CA ALA A 445 -10.23 -33.83 -22.67
C ALA A 445 -8.80 -33.34 -22.50
N ILE A 446 -7.81 -34.25 -22.61
CA ILE A 446 -6.39 -33.89 -22.57
C ILE A 446 -6.06 -32.95 -23.73
N LYS A 447 -6.46 -33.31 -24.96
CA LYS A 447 -6.22 -32.50 -26.15
C LYS A 447 -6.82 -31.10 -26.01
N TYR A 448 -8.06 -31.00 -25.52
CA TYR A 448 -8.75 -29.73 -25.33
C TYR A 448 -8.05 -28.85 -24.28
N CYS A 449 -7.75 -29.40 -23.10
CA CYS A 449 -7.09 -28.65 -22.03
C CYS A 449 -5.65 -28.22 -22.42
N GLU A 450 -4.93 -29.05 -23.19
CA GLU A 450 -3.63 -28.67 -23.76
C GLU A 450 -3.75 -27.56 -24.80
N LEU A 451 -4.80 -27.57 -25.63
CA LEU A 451 -5.05 -26.49 -26.59
C LEU A 451 -5.35 -25.18 -25.86
N ASP A 452 -6.18 -25.19 -24.81
CA ASP A 452 -6.45 -23.99 -24.02
C ASP A 452 -5.18 -23.41 -23.37
N CYS A 453 -4.28 -24.27 -22.86
CA CYS A 453 -2.97 -23.84 -22.39
C CYS A 453 -2.13 -23.18 -23.50
N LYS A 454 -2.07 -23.78 -24.69
CA LYS A 454 -1.31 -23.26 -25.84
C LYS A 454 -1.88 -21.94 -26.34
N SER A 455 -3.20 -21.86 -26.50
CA SER A 455 -3.93 -20.64 -26.86
C SER A 455 -3.62 -19.51 -25.89
N LEU A 456 -3.69 -19.78 -24.57
CA LEU A 456 -3.40 -18.78 -23.54
C LEU A 456 -1.94 -18.33 -23.62
N TYR A 457 -1.01 -19.25 -23.87
CA TYR A 457 0.41 -18.94 -23.98
C TYR A 457 0.67 -17.99 -25.15
N GLU A 458 0.11 -18.29 -26.33
CA GLU A 458 0.23 -17.47 -27.53
C GLU A 458 -0.40 -16.09 -27.34
N VAL A 459 -1.59 -16.02 -26.74
CA VAL A 459 -2.28 -14.77 -26.41
C VAL A 459 -1.40 -13.89 -25.52
N ILE A 460 -0.86 -14.43 -24.43
CA ILE A 460 -0.02 -13.67 -23.48
C ILE A 460 1.29 -13.24 -24.14
N MET A 461 1.92 -14.12 -24.92
CA MET A 461 3.14 -13.80 -25.65
C MET A 461 2.91 -12.69 -26.67
N ASN A 462 1.85 -12.77 -27.47
CA ASN A 462 1.53 -11.76 -28.47
C ASN A 462 1.23 -10.42 -27.81
N PHE A 463 0.35 -10.39 -26.80
CA PHE A 463 0.07 -9.17 -26.03
C PHE A 463 1.35 -8.55 -25.47
N SER A 464 2.18 -9.35 -24.82
CA SER A 464 3.42 -8.87 -24.18
C SER A 464 4.43 -8.36 -25.19
N ASN A 465 4.54 -9.00 -26.35
CA ASN A 465 5.35 -8.54 -27.46
C ASN A 465 4.85 -7.21 -28.00
N HIS A 466 3.54 -7.03 -28.17
CA HIS A 466 2.96 -5.75 -28.60
C HIS A 466 3.26 -4.63 -27.60
N ILE A 467 3.01 -4.85 -26.31
CA ILE A 467 3.31 -3.87 -25.25
C ILE A 467 4.81 -3.51 -25.23
N PHE A 468 5.70 -4.48 -25.39
CA PHE A 468 7.13 -4.21 -25.44
C PHE A 468 7.55 -3.47 -26.71
N LYS A 469 6.99 -3.82 -27.88
CA LYS A 469 7.31 -3.15 -29.14
C LYS A 469 6.97 -1.66 -29.07
N GLU A 470 5.76 -1.34 -28.63
CA GLU A 470 5.22 0.02 -28.55
C GLU A 470 5.83 0.84 -27.40
N PHE A 471 5.87 0.28 -26.19
CA PHE A 471 6.18 1.05 -24.99
C PHE A 471 7.49 0.67 -24.30
N LYS A 472 8.19 -0.35 -24.81
CA LYS A 472 9.41 -0.92 -24.21
C LYS A 472 9.20 -1.34 -22.75
N ILE A 473 8.04 -1.94 -22.43
CA ILE A 473 7.72 -2.46 -21.09
C ILE A 473 7.55 -3.98 -21.11
N ASN A 474 8.18 -4.65 -20.16
CA ASN A 474 8.00 -6.09 -19.93
C ASN A 474 6.81 -6.35 -18.98
N THR A 475 5.79 -7.02 -19.52
CA THR A 475 4.56 -7.41 -18.80
C THR A 475 4.80 -8.50 -17.74
N SER A 476 5.94 -9.20 -17.79
CA SER A 476 6.38 -10.18 -16.78
C SER A 476 6.46 -9.59 -15.36
N THR A 477 6.45 -8.27 -15.21
CA THR A 477 6.49 -7.56 -13.93
C THR A 477 5.20 -6.82 -13.57
N THR A 478 4.16 -6.95 -14.39
CA THR A 478 2.89 -6.23 -14.23
C THR A 478 1.75 -7.25 -14.26
N PRO A 479 1.30 -7.73 -13.09
CA PRO A 479 0.32 -8.82 -13.04
C PRO A 479 -1.08 -8.40 -13.52
N THR A 480 -1.35 -7.10 -13.63
CA THR A 480 -2.66 -6.56 -14.03
C THR A 480 -2.52 -5.51 -15.12
N LEU A 481 -3.59 -5.28 -15.89
CA LEU A 481 -3.66 -4.26 -16.93
C LEU A 481 -3.47 -2.84 -16.38
N PRO A 482 -4.07 -2.44 -15.23
CA PRO A 482 -3.76 -1.16 -14.60
C PRO A 482 -2.28 -1.03 -14.20
N SER A 483 -1.66 -2.12 -13.71
CA SER A 483 -0.22 -2.13 -13.40
C SER A 483 0.62 -1.91 -14.65
N ALA A 484 0.24 -2.53 -15.78
CA ALA A 484 0.90 -2.34 -17.08
C ALA A 484 0.75 -0.89 -17.58
N ALA A 485 -0.48 -0.36 -17.60
CA ALA A 485 -0.78 1.01 -18.01
C ALA A 485 -0.03 2.04 -17.15
N PHE A 486 -0.02 1.87 -15.83
CA PHE A 486 0.68 2.77 -14.93
C PHE A 486 2.21 2.71 -15.14
N LYS A 487 2.75 1.52 -15.39
CA LYS A 487 4.18 1.37 -15.70
C LYS A 487 4.56 2.01 -17.04
N ILE A 488 3.68 1.91 -18.05
CA ILE A 488 3.83 2.60 -19.34
C ILE A 488 3.84 4.12 -19.11
N PHE A 489 2.85 4.65 -18.37
CA PHE A 489 2.76 6.06 -18.00
C PHE A 489 4.05 6.57 -17.35
N ARG A 490 4.51 5.87 -16.30
CA ARG A 490 5.73 6.25 -15.57
C ARG A 490 7.00 6.19 -16.42
N SER A 491 7.06 5.30 -17.40
CA SER A 491 8.29 5.09 -18.18
C SER A 491 8.38 5.97 -19.41
N ASN A 492 7.24 6.36 -19.99
CA ASN A 492 7.20 7.05 -21.28
C ASN A 492 6.62 8.47 -21.21
N PHE A 493 5.83 8.79 -20.17
CA PHE A 493 5.05 10.03 -20.15
C PHE A 493 5.36 10.95 -18.97
N ILE A 494 5.96 10.45 -17.88
CA ILE A 494 6.43 11.32 -16.78
C ILE A 494 7.79 11.91 -17.16
N PRO A 495 7.93 13.25 -17.23
CA PRO A 495 9.21 13.90 -17.52
C PRO A 495 10.29 13.57 -16.49
N THR A 496 11.55 13.50 -16.95
CA THR A 496 12.68 13.24 -16.05
C THR A 496 12.80 14.36 -15.01
N GLY A 497 12.87 14.00 -13.73
CA GLY A 497 12.96 14.95 -12.62
C GLY A 497 11.60 15.45 -12.12
N PHE A 498 10.51 15.21 -12.84
CA PHE A 498 9.16 15.49 -12.37
C PHE A 498 8.72 14.43 -11.33
N LYS A 499 8.05 14.88 -10.28
CA LYS A 499 7.60 14.05 -9.16
C LYS A 499 6.12 14.32 -8.91
N ILE A 500 5.29 13.29 -9.04
CA ILE A 500 3.87 13.39 -8.69
C ILE A 500 3.73 13.02 -7.21
N PRO A 501 3.16 13.90 -6.38
CA PRO A 501 2.88 13.60 -4.98
C PRO A 501 1.93 12.40 -4.83
N ALA A 502 2.31 11.39 -4.02
CA ALA A 502 1.38 10.33 -3.63
C ALA A 502 0.59 10.78 -2.38
N ILE A 503 -0.55 11.43 -2.62
CA ILE A 503 -1.38 12.04 -1.59
C ILE A 503 -2.07 10.96 -0.73
N THR A 504 -2.10 11.16 0.57
CA THR A 504 -2.71 10.29 1.59
C THR A 504 -3.50 11.12 2.60
N GLY A 505 -4.23 10.45 3.50
CA GLY A 505 -4.97 11.09 4.59
C GLY A 505 -6.13 11.94 4.10
N LYS A 506 -6.50 12.97 4.88
CA LYS A 506 -7.70 13.77 4.61
C LYS A 506 -7.75 14.39 3.21
N ILE A 507 -6.61 14.81 2.66
CA ILE A 507 -6.56 15.40 1.31
C ILE A 507 -6.95 14.36 0.26
N PHE A 508 -6.51 13.11 0.43
CA PHE A 508 -6.92 12.03 -0.47
C PHE A 508 -8.43 11.77 -0.36
N ASP A 509 -8.96 11.72 0.87
CA ASP A 509 -10.38 11.49 1.13
C ASP A 509 -11.25 12.58 0.48
N ASP A 510 -10.91 13.85 0.73
CA ASP A 510 -11.62 15.01 0.17
C ASP A 510 -11.58 15.00 -1.39
N LEU A 511 -10.45 14.61 -2.00
CA LEU A 511 -10.33 14.47 -3.45
C LEU A 511 -11.13 13.29 -4.00
N ASN A 512 -11.17 12.18 -3.27
CA ASN A 512 -11.87 10.97 -3.65
C ASN A 512 -13.40 11.16 -3.58
N GLU A 513 -13.89 11.90 -2.58
CA GLU A 513 -15.30 12.31 -2.49
C GLU A 513 -15.75 13.19 -3.66
N ALA A 514 -14.84 14.01 -4.21
CA ALA A 514 -15.07 14.81 -5.39
C ALA A 514 -14.91 14.04 -6.72
N PHE A 515 -14.46 12.78 -6.69
CA PHE A 515 -14.19 11.98 -7.89
C PHE A 515 -15.43 11.18 -8.31
N TYR A 516 -16.00 11.53 -9.46
CA TYR A 516 -17.19 10.89 -10.02
C TYR A 516 -16.86 10.06 -11.27
N GLY A 517 -17.64 8.99 -11.48
CA GLY A 517 -17.57 8.16 -12.68
C GLY A 517 -18.26 8.78 -13.91
N GLY A 518 -18.45 7.98 -14.95
CA GLY A 518 -19.17 8.41 -16.15
C GLY A 518 -20.63 8.77 -15.85
N ALA A 519 -21.11 9.88 -16.42
CA ALA A 519 -22.51 10.30 -16.27
C ALA A 519 -23.43 9.27 -16.93
N CYS A 520 -24.36 8.70 -16.16
CA CYS A 520 -25.44 7.87 -16.68
C CYS A 520 -26.76 8.60 -16.44
N TRP A 521 -27.46 8.93 -17.51
CA TRP A 521 -28.76 9.57 -17.45
C TRP A 521 -29.82 8.53 -17.79
N TYR A 522 -30.57 8.10 -16.78
CA TYR A 522 -31.73 7.22 -16.98
C TYR A 522 -32.88 8.06 -17.52
N VAL A 523 -33.12 7.94 -18.83
CA VAL A 523 -34.36 8.42 -19.43
C VAL A 523 -35.44 7.41 -19.06
N CYS A 524 -36.27 7.72 -18.06
CA CYS A 524 -37.49 6.96 -17.81
C CYS A 524 -38.45 7.26 -18.97
N SER A 525 -38.63 6.28 -19.87
CA SER A 525 -39.64 6.30 -20.92
C SER A 525 -41.01 5.88 -20.40
#